data_AF-A0A8T4KJ77-F1
#
_entry.id   AF-A0A8T4KJ77-F1
#
_cell.length_a   1.000
_cell.length_b   1.000
_cell.length_c   1.000
_cell.angle_alpha   90.00
_cell.angle_beta   90.00
_cell.angle_gamma   90.00
#
_symmetry.space_group_name_H-M   'P 1'
#
loop_
_entity.id
_entity.type
_entity.pdbx_description
1 polymer ?
#
loop_
_entity_poly.entity_id
_entity_poly.type
_entity_poly.pdbx_seq_one_letter_code
_entity_poly.pdbx_strand_id
1 'polypeptide(L)'
;MFYRLIVLKKNNIVILLSKTLLIIMAVQAVVQSEDTKSKLLLRKTLGACSKCFKLTEAYFVERDNKIFLEKECCTKDSGLIENDAQFFKDTKSNVNFFYEDSGLPLGHDIRSEEVKQKMRNDASLYCLTINMKCNLKCPICYLNLGPKSPEMYEETFEEPSLEVIKNLLKGQKRKLVGLIGGEPTLRKDITDIIRFIKKSGNTPTMSTHGLTLLDKSFLKELKEAGLVQVYLWFDSFHDEVYEKLRGGRFLASRFKILKNLKEEKISVCLTPVIAKGVNDHEIPNLLRFAMKNRAFIRAINFVPFYSGYEIFPESATTSDILNVLEPHFGIGKEYWIQNDKFRHYINYFVKMLLGNSFGDRFDNMKRNTIHLIEKEGKIIPYFSLYEIKEFNKQADITMNKNGLMKMFSAFSLIVKLAFKPKMLSFMKTLLLNKFDSTKAGHYLNNKFLTLRISQICSALNHDYGRKSSSAELQVVMCRVE
;
A
#
# COMPACT_ATOMS: atom_id res chain seq x y z
N MET A 1 -17.56 -50.03 35.30
CA MET A 1 -17.56 -48.58 35.61
C MET A 1 -17.56 -47.75 34.31
N PHE A 2 -18.68 -47.70 33.55
CA PHE A 2 -18.73 -47.03 32.22
C PHE A 2 -20.07 -46.36 31.85
N TYR A 3 -20.90 -45.99 32.83
CA TYR A 3 -22.16 -45.28 32.60
C TYR A 3 -22.27 -44.08 33.56
N ARG A 4 -22.74 -42.93 33.07
CA ARG A 4 -23.10 -41.76 33.92
C ARG A 4 -24.62 -41.66 33.93
N LEU A 5 -25.20 -41.60 35.12
CA LEU A 5 -26.64 -41.40 35.31
C LEU A 5 -26.96 -39.91 35.15
N ILE A 6 -27.91 -39.56 34.28
CA ILE A 6 -28.44 -38.20 34.18
C ILE A 6 -29.94 -38.28 34.52
N VAL A 7 -30.34 -37.55 35.56
CA VAL A 7 -31.73 -37.47 36.01
C VAL A 7 -32.31 -36.13 35.55
N LEU A 8 -33.27 -36.17 34.62
CA LEU A 8 -33.96 -34.97 34.14
C LEU A 8 -35.13 -34.66 35.09
N LYS A 9 -34.94 -33.59 35.88
CA LYS A 9 -35.75 -33.23 37.06
C LYS A 9 -37.22 -32.89 36.81
N LYS A 10 -37.68 -32.83 35.55
CA LYS A 10 -39.05 -32.39 35.23
C LYS A 10 -40.06 -33.53 35.05
N ASN A 11 -39.62 -34.76 34.72
CA ASN A 11 -40.53 -35.88 34.39
C ASN A 11 -40.17 -37.23 35.05
N ASN A 12 -39.23 -37.29 36.01
CA ASN A 12 -38.79 -38.54 36.67
C ASN A 12 -38.39 -39.69 35.72
N ILE A 13 -37.79 -39.36 34.57
CA ILE A 13 -37.21 -40.35 33.66
C ILE A 13 -35.72 -40.47 33.94
N VAL A 14 -35.26 -41.69 34.22
CA VAL A 14 -33.84 -42.02 34.42
C VAL A 14 -33.32 -42.66 33.15
N ILE A 15 -32.35 -42.01 32.50
CA ILE A 15 -31.73 -42.53 31.27
C ILE A 15 -30.28 -42.92 31.57
N LEU A 16 -29.96 -44.19 31.33
CA LEU A 16 -28.61 -44.74 31.42
C LEU A 16 -27.94 -44.65 30.05
N LEU A 17 -26.99 -43.73 29.89
CA LEU A 17 -26.25 -43.56 28.63
C LEU A 17 -24.82 -44.07 28.76
N SER A 18 -24.39 -44.87 27.78
CA SER A 18 -23.00 -45.29 27.65
C SER A 18 -22.12 -44.08 27.31
N LYS A 19 -20.84 -44.10 27.72
CA LYS A 19 -19.86 -43.04 27.40
C LYS A 19 -19.83 -42.71 25.90
N THR A 20 -20.02 -43.72 25.05
CA THR A 20 -20.04 -43.58 23.58
C THR A 20 -21.24 -42.77 23.08
N LEU A 21 -22.44 -43.00 23.65
CA LEU A 21 -23.64 -42.26 23.26
C LEU A 21 -23.59 -40.78 23.69
N LEU A 22 -23.01 -40.51 24.86
CA LEU A 22 -22.78 -39.14 25.36
C LEU A 22 -21.84 -38.34 24.46
N ILE A 23 -20.82 -38.98 23.88
CA ILE A 23 -19.91 -38.36 22.92
C ILE A 23 -20.65 -38.08 21.60
N ILE A 24 -21.47 -39.02 21.11
CA ILE A 24 -22.24 -38.83 19.87
C ILE A 24 -23.25 -37.68 20.03
N MET A 25 -23.94 -37.59 21.17
CA MET A 25 -24.86 -36.48 21.45
C MET A 25 -24.14 -35.16 21.66
N ALA A 26 -22.96 -35.14 22.29
CA ALA A 26 -22.15 -33.93 22.41
C ALA A 26 -21.64 -33.47 21.03
N VAL A 27 -21.25 -34.41 20.15
CA VAL A 27 -20.86 -34.13 18.77
C VAL A 27 -22.07 -33.62 17.97
N GLN A 28 -23.26 -34.22 18.12
CA GLN A 28 -24.48 -33.74 17.45
C GLN A 28 -24.96 -32.38 17.99
N ALA A 29 -24.82 -32.10 19.28
CA ALA A 29 -25.15 -30.79 19.86
C ALA A 29 -24.15 -29.70 19.44
N VAL A 30 -22.89 -30.05 19.22
CA VAL A 30 -21.89 -29.14 18.61
C VAL A 30 -22.20 -28.92 17.12
N VAL A 31 -22.67 -29.96 16.41
CA VAL A 31 -23.04 -29.89 14.98
C VAL A 31 -24.37 -29.16 14.74
N GLN A 32 -25.31 -29.16 15.69
CA GLN A 32 -26.61 -28.47 15.57
C GLN A 32 -26.60 -26.99 16.02
N SER A 33 -25.44 -26.43 16.35
CA SER A 33 -25.26 -24.98 16.50
C SER A 33 -24.91 -24.32 15.16
N GLU A 34 -25.79 -24.47 14.17
CA GLU A 34 -25.69 -23.77 12.89
C GLU A 34 -26.18 -22.33 13.03
N ASP A 35 -25.25 -21.43 13.41
CA ASP A 35 -25.11 -20.12 12.76
C ASP A 35 -23.68 -19.54 12.87
N THR A 36 -22.67 -20.39 13.06
CA THR A 36 -21.25 -19.98 13.01
C THR A 36 -20.66 -20.36 11.66
N LYS A 37 -20.82 -19.49 10.65
CA LYS A 37 -19.84 -19.42 9.54
C LYS A 37 -18.44 -19.42 10.14
N SER A 38 -17.63 -20.43 9.80
CA SER A 38 -16.33 -20.68 10.43
C SER A 38 -15.44 -19.44 10.37
N LYS A 39 -15.32 -18.74 11.49
CA LYS A 39 -14.49 -17.55 11.65
C LYS A 39 -13.04 -18.00 11.80
N LEU A 40 -12.21 -17.83 10.77
CA LEU A 40 -10.79 -18.18 10.84
C LEU A 40 -9.96 -16.95 11.22
N LEU A 41 -9.29 -17.00 12.38
CA LEU A 41 -8.33 -15.97 12.78
C LEU A 41 -7.02 -16.16 11.99
N LEU A 42 -6.67 -15.17 11.18
CA LEU A 42 -5.45 -15.20 10.36
C LEU A 42 -4.25 -14.60 11.09
N ARG A 43 -4.44 -13.46 11.78
CA ARG A 43 -3.35 -12.71 12.42
C ARG A 43 -3.88 -11.67 13.41
N LYS A 44 -3.15 -11.46 14.51
CA LYS A 44 -3.36 -10.36 15.47
C LYS A 44 -2.53 -9.12 15.11
N THR A 45 -3.06 -7.94 15.38
CA THR A 45 -2.42 -6.63 15.17
C THR A 45 -2.98 -5.56 16.12
N LEU A 46 -2.65 -4.28 15.89
CA LEU A 46 -3.26 -3.11 16.53
C LEU A 46 -4.13 -2.35 15.53
N GLY A 47 -5.21 -1.74 16.01
CA GLY A 47 -6.17 -0.92 15.27
C GLY A 47 -6.56 0.32 16.07
N ALA A 48 -7.11 1.35 15.43
CA ALA A 48 -7.74 2.47 16.14
C ALA A 48 -9.25 2.21 16.33
N CYS A 49 -9.75 2.44 17.54
CA CYS A 49 -11.17 2.38 17.87
C CYS A 49 -11.96 3.48 17.13
N SER A 50 -13.08 3.12 16.49
CA SER A 50 -13.93 4.08 15.75
C SER A 50 -14.55 5.17 16.62
N LYS A 51 -14.76 4.90 17.91
CA LYS A 51 -15.41 5.82 18.85
C LYS A 51 -14.42 6.68 19.64
N CYS A 52 -13.46 6.04 20.30
CA CYS A 52 -12.54 6.73 21.21
C CYS A 52 -11.15 6.97 20.62
N PHE A 53 -10.88 6.47 19.41
CA PHE A 53 -9.62 6.64 18.67
C PHE A 53 -8.35 6.12 19.37
N LYS A 54 -8.47 5.48 20.53
CA LYS A 54 -7.38 4.78 21.20
C LYS A 54 -6.97 3.55 20.39
N LEU A 55 -5.67 3.24 20.44
CA LEU A 55 -5.15 1.99 19.93
C LEU A 55 -5.72 0.82 20.74
N THR A 56 -6.23 -0.19 20.04
CA THR A 56 -6.77 -1.43 20.60
C THR A 56 -6.27 -2.63 19.81
N GLU A 57 -6.43 -3.83 20.36
CA GLU A 57 -6.14 -5.06 19.63
C GLU A 57 -7.09 -5.22 18.45
N ALA A 58 -6.53 -5.69 17.34
CA ALA A 58 -7.26 -5.92 16.11
C ALA A 58 -6.89 -7.28 15.52
N TYR A 59 -7.81 -7.85 14.76
CA TYR A 59 -7.73 -9.23 14.28
C TYR A 59 -8.08 -9.29 12.80
N PHE A 60 -7.19 -9.84 12.00
CA PHE A 60 -7.51 -10.25 10.63
C PHE A 60 -8.32 -11.53 10.68
N VAL A 61 -9.56 -11.44 10.26
CA VAL A 61 -10.53 -12.52 10.31
C VAL A 61 -11.02 -12.82 8.92
N GLU A 62 -11.04 -14.10 8.57
CA GLU A 62 -11.71 -14.57 7.37
C GLU A 62 -13.13 -15.02 7.69
N ARG A 63 -14.08 -14.53 6.89
CA ARG A 63 -15.50 -14.91 6.92
C ARG A 63 -16.07 -14.77 5.51
N ASP A 64 -16.80 -15.77 5.03
CA ASP A 64 -17.45 -15.75 3.71
C ASP A 64 -16.49 -15.45 2.55
N ASN A 65 -15.30 -16.06 2.57
CA ASN A 65 -14.23 -15.79 1.59
C ASN A 65 -13.80 -14.31 1.51
N LYS A 66 -14.01 -13.54 2.57
CA LYS A 66 -13.57 -12.14 2.71
C LYS A 66 -12.70 -11.98 3.94
N ILE A 67 -11.83 -10.98 3.93
CA ILE A 67 -10.95 -10.61 5.03
C ILE A 67 -11.44 -9.33 5.68
N PHE A 68 -11.65 -9.40 6.98
CA PHE A 68 -12.04 -8.28 7.83
C PHE A 68 -10.93 -7.95 8.81
N LEU A 69 -10.85 -6.67 9.20
CA LEU A 69 -10.13 -6.23 10.39
C LEU A 69 -11.17 -5.97 11.47
N GLU A 70 -11.20 -6.86 12.47
CA GLU A 70 -12.09 -6.76 13.60
C GLU A 70 -11.37 -6.17 14.81
N LYS A 71 -12.04 -5.30 15.54
CA LYS A 71 -11.53 -4.63 16.73
C LYS A 71 -12.60 -4.66 17.82
N GLU A 72 -12.17 -4.85 19.05
CA GLU A 72 -13.04 -4.75 20.22
C GLU A 72 -12.45 -3.71 21.18
N CYS A 73 -13.24 -2.67 21.47
CA CYS A 73 -12.90 -1.60 22.41
C CYS A 73 -14.20 -1.06 23.03
N CYS A 74 -14.49 0.25 22.89
CA CYS A 74 -15.77 0.84 23.26
C CYS A 74 -16.92 0.36 22.35
N THR A 75 -16.58 -0.09 21.16
CA THR A 75 -17.48 -0.65 20.14
C THR A 75 -16.84 -1.91 19.56
N LYS A 76 -17.68 -2.78 18.99
CA LYS A 76 -17.23 -3.86 18.11
C LYS A 76 -17.20 -3.32 16.70
N ASP A 77 -16.01 -3.12 16.15
CA ASP A 77 -15.82 -2.64 14.78
C ASP A 77 -15.38 -3.79 13.89
N SER A 78 -15.89 -3.84 12.66
CA SER A 78 -15.44 -4.78 11.63
C SER A 78 -15.36 -4.05 10.29
N GLY A 79 -14.16 -3.92 9.74
CA GLY A 79 -13.93 -3.29 8.44
C GLY A 79 -13.52 -4.32 7.40
N LEU A 80 -14.18 -4.34 6.23
CA LEU A 80 -13.75 -5.15 5.10
C LEU A 80 -12.38 -4.65 4.60
N ILE A 81 -11.38 -5.52 4.56
CA ILE A 81 -10.03 -5.24 4.06
C ILE A 81 -9.83 -5.78 2.65
N GLU A 82 -10.29 -7.00 2.40
CA GLU A 82 -10.19 -7.65 1.10
C GLU A 82 -11.41 -8.55 0.89
N ASN A 83 -11.98 -8.55 -0.31
CA ASN A 83 -13.21 -9.29 -0.60
C ASN A 83 -12.96 -10.67 -1.22
N ASP A 84 -11.68 -11.04 -1.34
CA ASP A 84 -11.20 -12.33 -1.80
C ASP A 84 -10.09 -12.81 -0.82
N ALA A 85 -10.46 -13.75 0.05
CA ALA A 85 -9.57 -14.27 1.07
C ALA A 85 -8.40 -15.05 0.48
N GLN A 86 -8.60 -15.78 -0.62
CA GLN A 86 -7.53 -16.51 -1.27
C GLN A 86 -6.51 -15.55 -1.88
N PHE A 87 -6.97 -14.51 -2.59
CA PHE A 87 -6.09 -13.46 -3.10
C PHE A 87 -5.30 -12.76 -1.99
N PHE A 88 -5.95 -12.45 -0.85
CA PHE A 88 -5.26 -11.89 0.30
C PHE A 88 -4.17 -12.82 0.84
N LYS A 89 -4.45 -14.12 0.96
CA LYS A 89 -3.48 -15.12 1.40
C LYS A 89 -2.34 -15.26 0.40
N ASP A 90 -2.62 -15.32 -0.90
CA ASP A 90 -1.60 -15.49 -1.94
C ASP A 90 -0.65 -14.29 -2.03
N THR A 91 -1.17 -13.08 -1.83
CA THR A 91 -0.34 -11.87 -1.76
C THR A 91 0.48 -11.79 -0.47
N LYS A 92 0.07 -12.45 0.61
CA LYS A 92 0.78 -12.50 1.91
C LYS A 92 1.71 -13.70 2.06
N SER A 93 1.40 -14.84 1.47
CA SER A 93 2.24 -16.06 1.50
C SER A 93 3.52 -15.85 0.71
N ASN A 94 3.45 -15.15 -0.42
CA ASN A 94 4.63 -14.67 -1.15
C ASN A 94 5.50 -13.76 -0.28
N VAL A 95 4.93 -13.06 0.70
CA VAL A 95 5.71 -12.24 1.64
C VAL A 95 6.39 -13.10 2.70
N ASN A 96 5.81 -14.19 3.18
CA ASN A 96 6.49 -14.99 4.21
C ASN A 96 7.67 -15.81 3.63
N PHE A 97 7.54 -16.33 2.40
CA PHE A 97 8.54 -17.20 1.76
C PHE A 97 9.93 -16.55 1.57
N PHE A 98 10.01 -15.23 1.46
CA PHE A 98 11.27 -14.53 1.14
C PHE A 98 11.85 -13.68 2.27
N TYR A 99 11.15 -13.58 3.39
CA TYR A 99 11.62 -12.79 4.54
C TYR A 99 12.48 -13.60 5.51
N GLU A 100 12.46 -14.93 5.43
CA GLU A 100 13.43 -15.79 6.13
C GLU A 100 14.88 -15.43 5.75
N ASP A 101 15.12 -14.92 4.52
CA ASP A 101 16.45 -14.56 4.01
C ASP A 101 16.82 -13.06 4.22
N SER A 102 15.95 -12.27 4.87
CA SER A 102 16.19 -10.83 5.14
C SER A 102 16.95 -10.56 6.45
N GLY A 103 17.26 -11.60 7.22
CA GLY A 103 17.97 -11.50 8.49
C GLY A 103 17.25 -10.67 9.55
N LEU A 104 15.92 -10.54 9.46
CA LEU A 104 15.06 -10.07 10.55
C LEU A 104 14.16 -11.25 10.95
N PRO A 105 14.52 -12.01 11.99
CA PRO A 105 13.72 -13.15 12.41
C PRO A 105 12.29 -12.71 12.80
N LEU A 106 11.31 -13.50 12.37
CA LEU A 106 9.96 -13.45 12.93
C LEU A 106 10.07 -13.69 14.45
N GLY A 107 9.92 -12.64 15.27
CA GLY A 107 9.91 -12.78 16.74
C GLY A 107 10.66 -11.71 17.55
N HIS A 108 11.47 -10.83 16.95
CA HIS A 108 12.13 -9.76 17.70
C HIS A 108 11.19 -8.61 18.09
N ASP A 109 11.42 -8.03 19.29
CA ASP A 109 10.78 -6.80 19.75
C ASP A 109 11.24 -5.62 18.88
N ILE A 110 10.33 -5.14 18.05
CA ILE A 110 10.52 -4.00 17.14
C ILE A 110 10.69 -2.66 17.86
N ARG A 111 10.47 -2.62 19.18
CA ARG A 111 10.78 -1.44 19.99
C ARG A 111 12.28 -1.27 20.21
N SER A 112 13.09 -2.31 19.96
CA SER A 112 14.54 -2.22 20.07
C SER A 112 15.10 -1.17 19.11
N GLU A 113 15.99 -0.34 19.61
CA GLU A 113 16.53 0.78 18.84
C GLU A 113 17.36 0.30 17.64
N GLU A 114 17.94 -0.91 17.75
CA GLU A 114 18.68 -1.57 16.68
C GLU A 114 17.79 -1.91 15.47
N VAL A 115 16.61 -2.49 15.71
CA VAL A 115 15.65 -2.82 14.63
C VAL A 115 15.10 -1.54 14.01
N LYS A 116 14.78 -0.53 14.83
CA LYS A 116 14.36 0.79 14.34
C LYS A 116 15.43 1.44 13.47
N GLN A 117 16.70 1.36 13.87
CA GLN A 117 17.81 1.93 13.11
C GLN A 117 18.01 1.21 11.78
N LYS A 118 17.93 -0.12 11.75
CA LYS A 118 18.00 -0.90 10.51
C LYS A 118 16.84 -0.57 9.57
N MET A 119 15.60 -0.53 10.09
CA MET A 119 14.42 -0.13 9.31
C MET A 119 14.53 1.31 8.76
N ARG A 120 15.06 2.25 9.56
CA ARG A 120 15.35 3.61 9.10
C ARG A 120 16.34 3.60 7.95
N ASN A 121 17.44 2.85 8.06
CA ASN A 121 18.46 2.80 7.03
C ASN A 121 17.97 2.13 5.74
N ASP A 122 17.09 1.14 5.83
CA ASP A 122 16.56 0.39 4.70
C ASP A 122 15.31 1.05 4.05
N ALA A 123 14.71 2.05 4.71
CA ALA A 123 13.55 2.77 4.18
C ALA A 123 13.89 3.53 2.88
N SER A 124 13.09 3.38 1.82
CA SER A 124 13.29 4.04 0.51
C SER A 124 12.39 5.27 0.35
N LEU A 125 11.32 5.35 1.13
CA LEU A 125 10.40 6.47 1.26
C LEU A 125 10.19 6.81 2.75
N TYR A 126 10.29 8.09 3.08
CA TYR A 126 9.84 8.64 4.36
C TYR A 126 8.58 9.45 4.10
N CYS A 127 7.47 9.10 4.73
CA CYS A 127 6.28 9.94 4.73
C CYS A 127 6.27 10.71 6.05
N LEU A 128 6.52 12.02 5.98
CA LEU A 128 6.62 12.91 7.14
C LEU A 128 5.33 13.70 7.29
N THR A 129 4.60 13.46 8.39
CA THR A 129 3.44 14.30 8.75
C THR A 129 3.96 15.59 9.36
N ILE A 130 3.89 16.70 8.62
CA ILE A 130 4.51 17.97 9.01
C ILE A 130 3.55 18.98 9.63
N ASN A 131 2.25 18.79 9.46
CA ASN A 131 1.19 19.60 10.07
C ASN A 131 -0.13 18.82 10.09
N MET A 132 -1.10 19.30 10.87
CA MET A 132 -2.49 18.83 10.84
C MET A 132 -3.49 19.89 10.36
N LYS A 133 -3.04 21.13 10.11
CA LYS A 133 -3.88 22.19 9.53
C LYS A 133 -4.27 21.84 8.09
N CYS A 134 -5.56 21.98 7.77
CA CYS A 134 -6.09 21.79 6.43
C CYS A 134 -7.17 22.82 6.15
N ASN A 135 -7.19 23.39 4.95
CA ASN A 135 -8.23 24.33 4.49
C ASN A 135 -9.41 23.63 3.79
N LEU A 136 -9.50 22.30 3.92
CA LEU A 136 -10.65 21.50 3.49
C LEU A 136 -11.14 20.62 4.65
N LYS A 137 -12.44 20.30 4.64
CA LYS A 137 -13.08 19.37 5.59
C LYS A 137 -13.67 18.19 4.81
N CYS A 138 -12.81 17.32 4.27
CA CYS A 138 -13.24 16.22 3.41
C CYS A 138 -14.04 15.16 4.18
N PRO A 139 -15.19 14.69 3.68
CA PRO A 139 -15.92 13.56 4.26
C PRO A 139 -15.08 12.28 4.43
N ILE A 140 -14.17 12.00 3.49
CA ILE A 140 -13.31 10.80 3.53
C ILE A 140 -11.94 11.01 4.18
N CYS A 141 -11.74 12.09 4.94
CA CYS A 141 -10.41 12.44 5.44
C CYS A 141 -9.80 11.32 6.30
N TYR A 142 -8.69 10.72 5.85
CA TYR A 142 -8.02 9.65 6.57
C TYR A 142 -7.36 10.13 7.87
N LEU A 143 -7.00 11.42 7.94
CA LEU A 143 -6.49 12.08 9.16
C LEU A 143 -7.60 12.48 10.13
N ASN A 144 -8.86 12.19 9.80
CA ASN A 144 -10.00 12.56 10.61
C ASN A 144 -10.01 14.07 10.90
N LEU A 145 -9.93 14.88 9.84
CA LEU A 145 -10.09 16.34 9.86
C LEU A 145 -11.39 16.78 9.15
N GLY A 146 -12.30 15.84 8.91
CA GLY A 146 -13.57 16.08 8.21
C GLY A 146 -14.67 16.63 9.12
N PRO A 147 -15.89 16.80 8.60
CA PRO A 147 -17.00 17.39 9.35
C PRO A 147 -17.48 16.54 10.54
N LYS A 148 -17.24 15.23 10.49
CA LYS A 148 -17.63 14.27 11.56
C LYS A 148 -16.45 13.94 12.50
N SER A 149 -15.37 14.70 12.43
CA SER A 149 -14.16 14.41 13.20
C SER A 149 -14.27 14.92 14.63
N PRO A 150 -13.78 14.18 15.64
CA PRO A 150 -13.71 14.67 17.01
C PRO A 150 -12.77 15.86 17.11
N GLU A 151 -13.12 16.82 17.96
CA GLU A 151 -12.36 18.07 18.16
C GLU A 151 -10.90 17.82 18.61
N MET A 152 -10.60 16.70 19.25
CA MET A 152 -9.30 16.42 19.88
C MET A 152 -8.08 16.27 18.95
N TYR A 153 -8.25 16.09 17.62
CA TYR A 153 -7.14 15.71 16.74
C TYR A 153 -6.20 16.85 16.35
N GLU A 154 -6.71 18.07 16.17
CA GLU A 154 -5.90 19.23 15.79
C GLU A 154 -5.18 19.83 17.00
N GLU A 155 -5.83 19.81 18.17
CA GLU A 155 -5.31 20.44 19.41
C GLU A 155 -4.15 19.67 20.07
N THR A 156 -4.05 18.36 19.80
CA THR A 156 -3.05 17.49 20.45
C THR A 156 -1.80 17.25 19.60
N PHE A 157 -1.78 17.71 18.35
CA PHE A 157 -0.65 17.54 17.45
C PHE A 157 0.32 18.72 17.53
N GLU A 158 1.56 18.44 17.91
CA GLU A 158 2.65 19.40 17.87
C GLU A 158 3.35 19.35 16.50
N GLU A 159 3.31 20.44 15.75
CA GLU A 159 4.00 20.51 14.46
C GLU A 159 5.51 20.30 14.65
N PRO A 160 6.15 19.36 13.94
CA PRO A 160 7.60 19.16 14.04
C PRO A 160 8.35 20.45 13.78
N SER A 161 9.28 20.82 14.66
CA SER A 161 10.24 21.87 14.32
C SER A 161 11.11 21.44 13.14
N LEU A 162 11.65 22.42 12.41
CA LEU A 162 12.62 22.14 11.33
C LEU A 162 13.83 21.35 11.86
N GLU A 163 14.23 21.59 13.12
CA GLU A 163 15.36 20.89 13.74
C GLU A 163 15.06 19.39 13.98
N VAL A 164 13.84 19.05 14.37
CA VAL A 164 13.40 17.64 14.49
C VAL A 164 13.47 16.95 13.13
N ILE A 165 12.97 17.61 12.07
CA ILE A 165 13.02 17.08 10.70
C ILE A 165 14.47 16.91 10.23
N LYS A 166 15.34 17.87 10.54
CA LYS A 166 16.77 17.81 10.21
C LYS A 166 17.45 16.63 10.87
N ASN A 167 17.22 16.43 12.16
CA ASN A 167 17.79 15.33 12.92
C ASN A 167 17.29 13.97 12.44
N LEU A 168 16.01 13.86 12.09
CA LEU A 168 15.43 12.63 11.52
C LEU A 168 16.09 12.22 10.19
N LEU A 169 16.42 13.20 9.35
CA LEU A 169 17.02 12.95 8.03
C LEU A 169 18.56 12.97 8.05
N LYS A 170 19.18 13.22 9.20
CA LYS A 170 20.64 13.26 9.34
C LYS A 170 21.23 11.90 9.00
N GLY A 171 22.25 11.89 8.15
CA GLY A 171 22.90 10.66 7.67
C GLY A 171 22.11 9.88 6.62
N GLN A 172 20.83 10.21 6.38
CA GLN A 172 20.01 9.58 5.35
C GLN A 172 20.28 10.22 3.99
N LYS A 173 20.60 9.42 2.98
CA LYS A 173 20.86 9.88 1.61
C LYS A 173 20.11 9.05 0.59
N ARG A 174 19.81 9.67 -0.57
CA ARG A 174 19.15 9.03 -1.72
C ARG A 174 17.75 8.49 -1.40
N LYS A 175 17.07 9.07 -0.41
CA LYS A 175 15.72 8.70 0.00
C LYS A 175 14.67 9.56 -0.69
N LEU A 176 13.49 9.00 -0.97
CA LEU A 176 12.31 9.80 -1.29
C LEU A 176 11.72 10.30 0.04
N VAL A 177 11.39 11.59 0.15
CA VAL A 177 10.77 12.15 1.35
C VAL A 177 9.46 12.80 0.94
N GLY A 178 8.36 12.14 1.27
CA GLY A 178 6.99 12.60 1.09
C GLY A 178 6.55 13.48 2.25
N LEU A 179 6.33 14.75 1.95
CA LEU A 179 5.70 15.70 2.86
C LEU A 179 4.18 15.46 2.81
N ILE A 180 3.61 15.08 3.96
CA ILE A 180 2.19 14.81 4.17
C ILE A 180 1.70 15.58 5.39
N GLY A 181 0.40 15.54 5.68
CA GLY A 181 -0.22 16.30 6.75
C GLY A 181 -1.69 16.54 6.43
N GLY A 182 -2.29 17.53 7.11
CA GLY A 182 -3.59 18.06 6.71
C GLY A 182 -3.51 18.63 5.29
N GLU A 183 -2.87 19.78 5.15
CA GLU A 183 -2.41 20.31 3.87
C GLU A 183 -0.98 20.88 4.05
N PRO A 184 0.05 20.16 3.55
CA PRO A 184 1.45 20.54 3.74
C PRO A 184 1.78 21.95 3.27
N THR A 185 1.10 22.43 2.22
CA THR A 185 1.34 23.77 1.65
C THR A 185 0.88 24.93 2.53
N LEU A 186 0.12 24.67 3.60
CA LEU A 186 -0.25 25.71 4.58
C LEU A 186 0.85 26.02 5.60
N ARG A 187 1.93 25.22 5.61
CA ARG A 187 3.03 25.42 6.55
C ARG A 187 3.95 26.55 6.08
N LYS A 188 4.24 27.52 6.95
CA LYS A 188 4.97 28.75 6.61
C LYS A 188 6.41 28.51 6.13
N ASP A 189 7.11 27.55 6.73
CA ASP A 189 8.51 27.19 6.42
C ASP A 189 8.62 26.03 5.40
N ILE A 190 7.57 25.74 4.62
CA ILE A 190 7.53 24.59 3.71
C ILE A 190 8.68 24.59 2.69
N THR A 191 9.04 25.75 2.15
CA THR A 191 10.16 25.90 1.20
C THR A 191 11.50 25.58 1.87
N ASP A 192 11.68 25.90 3.14
CA ASP A 192 12.90 25.60 3.88
C ASP A 192 13.06 24.10 4.14
N ILE A 193 11.97 23.42 4.46
CA ILE A 193 11.93 21.97 4.61
C ILE A 193 12.33 21.30 3.28
N ILE A 194 11.74 21.73 2.17
CA ILE A 194 12.05 21.19 0.83
C ILE A 194 13.52 21.45 0.47
N ARG A 195 14.02 22.67 0.68
CA ARG A 195 15.43 23.03 0.46
C ARG A 195 16.36 22.15 1.26
N PHE A 196 16.04 21.90 2.53
CA PHE A 196 16.85 21.04 3.38
C PHE A 196 16.86 19.59 2.89
N ILE A 197 15.69 19.01 2.59
CA ILE A 197 15.61 17.63 2.06
C ILE A 197 16.48 17.49 0.81
N LYS A 198 16.40 18.47 -0.10
CA LYS A 198 17.19 18.48 -1.33
C LYS A 198 18.69 18.58 -1.05
N LYS A 199 19.12 19.50 -0.19
CA LYS A 199 20.53 19.69 0.20
C LYS A 199 21.11 18.45 0.90
N SER A 200 20.30 17.71 1.63
CA SER A 200 20.69 16.46 2.31
C SER A 200 20.88 15.27 1.35
N GLY A 201 20.75 15.46 0.03
CA GLY A 201 20.89 14.40 -0.96
C GLY A 201 19.65 13.49 -1.07
N ASN A 202 18.51 13.95 -0.54
CA ASN A 202 17.22 13.28 -0.62
C ASN A 202 16.33 13.97 -1.68
N THR A 203 15.20 13.32 -2.00
CA THR A 203 14.30 13.72 -3.06
C THR A 203 12.94 14.13 -2.47
N PRO A 204 12.62 15.44 -2.40
CA PRO A 204 11.37 15.90 -1.81
C PRO A 204 10.17 15.67 -2.74
N THR A 205 9.13 15.09 -2.19
CA THR A 205 7.82 14.89 -2.82
C THR A 205 6.73 15.37 -1.86
N MET A 206 5.53 15.66 -2.35
CA MET A 206 4.46 16.21 -1.53
C MET A 206 3.11 15.60 -1.88
N SER A 207 2.34 15.21 -0.86
CA SER A 207 0.93 14.83 -1.03
C SER A 207 0.05 16.00 -0.65
N THR A 208 -0.76 16.49 -1.58
CA THR A 208 -1.52 17.72 -1.41
C THR A 208 -2.81 17.68 -2.23
N HIS A 209 -3.85 18.35 -1.76
CA HIS A 209 -5.03 18.62 -2.57
C HIS A 209 -4.80 19.78 -3.56
N GLY A 210 -3.68 20.49 -3.46
CA GLY A 210 -3.15 21.35 -4.50
C GLY A 210 -3.85 22.68 -4.73
N LEU A 211 -4.81 23.09 -3.90
CA LEU A 211 -5.54 24.36 -4.12
C LEU A 211 -4.61 25.58 -4.05
N THR A 212 -3.61 25.55 -3.16
CA THR A 212 -2.55 26.56 -3.07
C THR A 212 -1.68 26.62 -4.33
N LEU A 213 -1.59 25.53 -5.09
CA LEU A 213 -0.80 25.44 -6.35
C LEU A 213 -1.49 26.11 -7.54
N LEU A 214 -2.69 26.67 -7.34
CA LEU A 214 -3.32 27.58 -8.29
C LEU A 214 -2.55 28.91 -8.38
N ASP A 215 -1.89 29.30 -7.28
CA ASP A 215 -0.92 30.39 -7.24
C ASP A 215 0.39 29.92 -7.91
N LYS A 216 0.68 30.51 -9.08
CA LYS A 216 1.87 30.16 -9.85
C LYS A 216 3.16 30.67 -9.19
N SER A 217 3.13 31.81 -8.51
CA SER A 217 4.31 32.32 -7.78
C SER A 217 4.71 31.34 -6.68
N PHE A 218 3.74 30.92 -5.87
CA PHE A 218 4.00 29.95 -4.81
C PHE A 218 4.45 28.59 -5.37
N LEU A 219 3.82 28.10 -6.44
CA LEU A 219 4.26 26.86 -7.10
C LEU A 219 5.72 26.95 -7.60
N LYS A 220 6.11 28.10 -8.13
CA LYS A 220 7.48 28.38 -8.58
C LYS A 220 8.46 28.38 -7.40
N GLU A 221 8.10 28.97 -6.26
CA GLU A 221 8.91 28.90 -5.04
C GLU A 221 9.14 27.45 -4.58
N LEU A 222 8.11 26.61 -4.61
CA LEU A 222 8.22 25.18 -4.30
C LEU A 222 9.15 24.46 -5.29
N LYS A 223 9.07 24.81 -6.58
CA LYS A 223 9.95 24.26 -7.62
C LYS A 223 11.41 24.64 -7.37
N GLU A 224 11.68 25.91 -7.10
CA GLU A 224 13.01 26.46 -6.82
C GLU A 224 13.61 25.89 -5.53
N ALA A 225 12.77 25.65 -4.52
CA ALA A 225 13.17 24.95 -3.30
C ALA A 225 13.62 23.50 -3.56
N GLY A 226 13.19 22.90 -4.67
CA GLY A 226 13.65 21.60 -5.15
C GLY A 226 12.59 20.51 -5.19
N LEU A 227 11.30 20.85 -5.05
CA LEU A 227 10.19 19.90 -5.14
C LEU A 227 10.19 19.19 -6.52
N VAL A 228 10.17 17.86 -6.52
CA VAL A 228 10.25 17.09 -7.79
C VAL A 228 8.94 16.46 -8.23
N GLN A 229 8.07 16.12 -7.29
CA GLN A 229 6.83 15.38 -7.57
C GLN A 229 5.72 15.74 -6.58
N VAL A 230 4.52 15.88 -7.11
CA VAL A 230 3.28 16.04 -6.35
C VAL A 230 2.42 14.78 -6.48
N TYR A 231 1.94 14.25 -5.37
CA TYR A 231 0.88 13.26 -5.25
C TYR A 231 -0.44 14.02 -5.13
N LEU A 232 -1.16 14.16 -6.25
CA LEU A 232 -2.33 15.02 -6.39
C LEU A 232 -3.62 14.20 -6.38
N TRP A 233 -4.58 14.59 -5.55
CA TRP A 233 -5.93 14.01 -5.56
C TRP A 233 -6.62 14.34 -6.88
N PHE A 234 -7.01 13.29 -7.61
CA PHE A 234 -7.76 13.40 -8.87
C PHE A 234 -8.73 12.22 -8.93
N ASP A 235 -9.83 12.32 -8.18
CA ASP A 235 -10.72 11.19 -7.91
C ASP A 235 -11.66 10.86 -9.09
N SER A 236 -11.98 11.82 -9.96
CA SER A 236 -12.97 11.63 -11.03
C SER A 236 -12.94 12.75 -12.09
N PHE A 237 -13.62 12.54 -13.21
CA PHE A 237 -13.93 13.57 -14.21
C PHE A 237 -15.26 14.29 -13.97
N HIS A 238 -15.90 14.09 -12.81
CA HIS A 238 -17.24 14.56 -12.48
C HIS A 238 -17.22 15.23 -11.10
N ASP A 239 -17.81 16.42 -10.99
CA ASP A 239 -17.81 17.19 -9.73
C ASP A 239 -18.61 16.51 -8.63
N GLU A 240 -19.63 15.73 -8.97
CA GLU A 240 -20.51 15.02 -8.05
C GLU A 240 -19.72 14.02 -7.19
N VAL A 241 -18.63 13.46 -7.74
CA VAL A 241 -17.72 12.60 -6.98
C VAL A 241 -16.91 13.42 -5.98
N TYR A 242 -16.41 14.60 -6.37
CA TYR A 242 -15.68 15.49 -5.46
C TYR A 242 -16.58 16.06 -4.35
N GLU A 243 -17.84 16.35 -4.64
CA GLU A 243 -18.81 16.77 -3.63
C GLU A 243 -18.98 15.67 -2.57
N LYS A 244 -19.20 14.42 -3.00
CA LYS A 244 -19.34 13.26 -2.10
C LYS A 244 -18.07 12.95 -1.31
N LEU A 245 -16.91 12.95 -1.98
CA LEU A 245 -15.65 12.50 -1.39
C LEU A 245 -14.90 13.60 -0.64
N ARG A 246 -14.87 14.82 -1.19
CA ARG A 246 -14.04 15.94 -0.73
C ARG A 246 -14.84 17.11 -0.17
N GLY A 247 -16.18 17.09 -0.27
CA GLY A 247 -17.05 18.12 0.29
C GLY A 247 -17.13 19.39 -0.56
N GLY A 248 -16.83 19.31 -1.87
CA GLY A 248 -16.96 20.46 -2.76
C GLY A 248 -16.70 20.15 -4.23
N ARG A 249 -17.00 21.12 -5.10
CA ARG A 249 -16.77 21.05 -6.55
C ARG A 249 -15.36 21.49 -6.88
N PHE A 250 -14.53 20.56 -7.34
CA PHE A 250 -13.10 20.81 -7.51
C PHE A 250 -12.57 20.48 -8.89
N LEU A 251 -13.36 19.92 -9.81
CA LEU A 251 -12.87 19.42 -11.11
C LEU A 251 -12.13 20.49 -11.92
N ALA A 252 -12.73 21.68 -12.05
CA ALA A 252 -12.10 22.80 -12.77
C ALA A 252 -10.74 23.18 -12.16
N SER A 253 -10.65 23.20 -10.82
CA SER A 253 -9.38 23.45 -10.13
C SER A 253 -8.34 22.36 -10.42
N ARG A 254 -8.75 21.08 -10.49
CA ARG A 254 -7.83 19.96 -10.77
C ARG A 254 -7.14 20.14 -12.11
N PHE A 255 -7.89 20.46 -13.16
CA PHE A 255 -7.32 20.68 -14.49
C PHE A 255 -6.40 21.90 -14.53
N LYS A 256 -6.75 22.99 -13.84
CA LYS A 256 -5.89 24.16 -13.72
C LYS A 256 -4.59 23.85 -12.97
N ILE A 257 -4.66 23.09 -11.87
CA ILE A 257 -3.49 22.62 -11.12
C ILE A 257 -2.59 21.73 -11.99
N LEU A 258 -3.17 20.77 -12.72
CA LEU A 258 -2.40 19.91 -13.63
C LEU A 258 -1.70 20.71 -14.73
N LYS A 259 -2.37 21.74 -15.28
CA LYS A 259 -1.77 22.67 -16.24
C LYS A 259 -0.59 23.41 -15.63
N ASN A 260 -0.75 24.00 -14.44
CA ASN A 260 0.33 24.71 -13.75
C ASN A 260 1.52 23.79 -13.46
N LEU A 261 1.27 22.58 -12.93
CA LEU A 261 2.32 21.59 -12.65
C LEU A 261 3.09 21.16 -13.90
N LYS A 262 2.39 21.01 -15.04
CA LYS A 262 3.00 20.73 -16.34
C LYS A 262 3.90 21.88 -16.79
N GLU A 263 3.43 23.12 -16.71
CA GLU A 263 4.19 24.32 -17.09
C GLU A 263 5.46 24.48 -16.25
N GLU A 264 5.36 24.28 -14.92
CA GLU A 264 6.48 24.35 -13.98
C GLU A 264 7.39 23.09 -13.98
N LYS A 265 7.09 22.12 -14.83
CA LYS A 265 7.85 20.85 -14.97
C LYS A 265 7.99 20.13 -13.62
N ILE A 266 6.91 20.08 -12.85
CA ILE A 266 6.78 19.25 -11.65
C ILE A 266 6.02 17.99 -12.05
N SER A 267 6.59 16.83 -11.74
CA SER A 267 5.95 15.56 -12.08
C SER A 267 4.75 15.26 -11.16
N VAL A 268 3.79 14.50 -11.66
CA VAL A 268 2.55 14.19 -10.94
C VAL A 268 2.41 12.68 -10.76
N CYS A 269 2.00 12.29 -9.56
CA CYS A 269 1.36 11.01 -9.27
C CYS A 269 -0.12 11.30 -8.99
N LEU A 270 -1.04 10.82 -9.84
CA LEU A 270 -2.46 10.94 -9.54
C LEU A 270 -2.82 9.98 -8.41
N THR A 271 -3.52 10.44 -7.38
CA THR A 271 -3.91 9.63 -6.22
C THR A 271 -5.43 9.61 -6.03
N PRO A 272 -6.20 9.05 -6.99
CA PRO A 272 -7.64 8.85 -6.81
C PRO A 272 -7.93 7.93 -5.63
N VAL A 273 -8.79 8.39 -4.73
CA VAL A 273 -9.45 7.52 -3.76
C VAL A 273 -10.68 6.89 -4.42
N ILE A 274 -10.71 5.56 -4.44
CA ILE A 274 -11.76 4.77 -5.09
C ILE A 274 -12.77 4.34 -4.05
N ALA A 275 -13.98 4.86 -4.14
CA ALA A 275 -15.14 4.42 -3.38
C ALA A 275 -16.07 3.60 -4.27
N LYS A 276 -16.42 2.41 -3.79
CA LYS A 276 -17.25 1.45 -4.50
C LYS A 276 -18.65 2.02 -4.75
N GLY A 277 -19.16 1.88 -5.97
CA GLY A 277 -20.43 2.47 -6.41
C GLY A 277 -20.43 3.99 -6.53
N VAL A 278 -19.29 4.67 -6.33
CA VAL A 278 -19.17 6.13 -6.46
C VAL A 278 -18.33 6.51 -7.67
N ASN A 279 -17.09 6.00 -7.77
CA ASN A 279 -16.16 6.32 -8.85
C ASN A 279 -15.28 5.15 -9.31
N ASP A 280 -15.56 3.94 -8.82
CA ASP A 280 -14.92 2.69 -9.25
C ASP A 280 -15.03 2.44 -10.76
N HIS A 281 -16.17 2.74 -11.35
CA HIS A 281 -16.38 2.66 -12.80
C HIS A 281 -15.46 3.60 -13.62
N GLU A 282 -14.85 4.63 -13.00
CA GLU A 282 -13.95 5.55 -13.69
C GLU A 282 -12.49 5.08 -13.76
N ILE A 283 -12.12 4.03 -13.02
CA ILE A 283 -10.74 3.48 -12.98
C ILE A 283 -10.12 3.37 -14.39
N PRO A 284 -10.81 2.83 -15.41
CA PRO A 284 -10.22 2.72 -16.74
C PRO A 284 -9.96 4.06 -17.42
N ASN A 285 -10.83 5.04 -17.21
CA ASN A 285 -10.70 6.38 -17.78
C ASN A 285 -9.59 7.18 -17.10
N LEU A 286 -9.46 7.06 -15.78
CA LEU A 286 -8.36 7.64 -15.01
C LEU A 286 -7.00 7.09 -15.47
N LEU A 287 -6.90 5.77 -15.70
CA LEU A 287 -5.68 5.15 -16.21
C LEU A 287 -5.34 5.61 -17.63
N ARG A 288 -6.34 5.66 -18.53
CA ARG A 288 -6.17 6.18 -19.90
C ARG A 288 -5.73 7.64 -19.91
N PHE A 289 -6.32 8.48 -19.05
CA PHE A 289 -5.93 9.87 -18.91
C PHE A 289 -4.49 10.02 -18.42
N ALA A 290 -4.08 9.24 -17.42
CA ALA A 290 -2.70 9.23 -16.93
C ALA A 290 -1.72 8.82 -18.05
N MET A 291 -2.06 7.80 -18.85
CA MET A 291 -1.21 7.35 -19.97
C MET A 291 -1.10 8.42 -21.07
N LYS A 292 -2.22 9.03 -21.46
CA LYS A 292 -2.26 10.11 -22.46
C LYS A 292 -1.39 11.30 -22.04
N ASN A 293 -1.28 11.55 -20.74
CA ASN A 293 -0.51 12.65 -20.15
C ASN A 293 0.82 12.23 -19.52
N ARG A 294 1.37 11.04 -19.89
CA ARG A 294 2.56 10.44 -19.25
C ARG A 294 3.82 11.29 -19.26
N ALA A 295 3.87 12.33 -20.10
CA ALA A 295 4.99 13.27 -20.19
C ALA A 295 5.27 13.95 -18.83
N PHE A 296 4.22 14.20 -18.04
CA PHE A 296 4.35 14.81 -16.71
C PHE A 296 3.61 14.01 -15.62
N ILE A 297 2.57 13.23 -15.96
CA ILE A 297 1.94 12.27 -15.04
C ILE A 297 2.74 10.97 -15.06
N ARG A 298 3.61 10.77 -14.07
CA ARG A 298 4.53 9.63 -14.02
C ARG A 298 3.93 8.39 -13.37
N ALA A 299 2.89 8.58 -12.57
CA ALA A 299 2.22 7.49 -11.88
C ALA A 299 0.74 7.77 -11.65
N ILE A 300 -0.02 6.70 -11.45
CA ILE A 300 -1.35 6.70 -10.87
C ILE A 300 -1.38 5.68 -9.75
N ASN A 301 -1.86 6.09 -8.59
CA ASN A 301 -1.96 5.29 -7.39
C ASN A 301 -3.41 5.27 -6.93
N PHE A 302 -4.13 4.21 -7.25
CA PHE A 302 -5.47 4.00 -6.75
C PHE A 302 -5.42 3.67 -5.25
N VAL A 303 -6.25 4.36 -4.48
CA VAL A 303 -6.38 4.14 -3.04
C VAL A 303 -7.79 3.62 -2.78
N PRO A 304 -7.99 2.33 -2.48
CA PRO A 304 -9.31 1.83 -2.10
C PRO A 304 -9.78 2.54 -0.83
N PHE A 305 -11.01 3.06 -0.86
CA PHE A 305 -11.64 3.65 0.32
C PHE A 305 -12.14 2.54 1.23
N TYR A 306 -11.72 2.57 2.48
CA TYR A 306 -12.19 1.65 3.51
C TYR A 306 -13.26 2.34 4.35
N SER A 307 -14.48 1.81 4.37
CA SER A 307 -15.56 2.32 5.20
C SER A 307 -15.19 2.15 6.67
N GLY A 308 -14.82 3.25 7.32
CA GLY A 308 -14.71 3.36 8.78
C GLY A 308 -15.73 4.33 9.39
N TYR A 309 -16.37 5.14 8.53
CA TYR A 309 -17.39 6.09 8.87
C TYR A 309 -18.66 5.69 8.11
N GLU A 310 -19.84 5.84 8.71
CA GLU A 310 -21.17 5.58 8.13
C GLU A 310 -21.51 6.47 6.89
N ILE A 311 -20.51 6.99 6.18
CA ILE A 311 -20.64 7.88 5.03
C ILE A 311 -20.83 7.06 3.75
N PHE A 312 -20.16 5.90 3.65
CA PHE A 312 -20.33 4.97 2.52
C PHE A 312 -20.58 3.56 3.05
N PRO A 313 -21.57 2.84 2.50
CA PRO A 313 -21.98 1.53 3.00
C PRO A 313 -20.98 0.42 2.70
N GLU A 314 -20.12 0.56 1.68
CA GLU A 314 -19.18 -0.48 1.26
C GLU A 314 -17.74 0.04 1.12
N SER A 315 -16.77 -0.72 1.67
CA SER A 315 -15.35 -0.56 1.33
C SER A 315 -15.09 -1.00 -0.10
N ALA A 316 -14.19 -0.30 -0.79
CA ALA A 316 -13.50 -0.82 -1.97
C ALA A 316 -12.27 -1.62 -1.54
N THR A 317 -11.94 -2.68 -2.27
CA THR A 317 -10.74 -3.49 -2.02
C THR A 317 -9.75 -3.47 -3.19
N THR A 318 -8.58 -4.10 -3.01
CA THR A 318 -7.63 -4.26 -4.13
C THR A 318 -8.26 -5.12 -5.22
N SER A 319 -8.94 -6.20 -4.84
CA SER A 319 -9.62 -7.07 -5.81
C SER A 319 -10.70 -6.35 -6.59
N ASP A 320 -11.48 -5.45 -5.97
CA ASP A 320 -12.48 -4.64 -6.71
C ASP A 320 -11.82 -3.83 -7.83
N ILE A 321 -10.71 -3.15 -7.54
CA ILE A 321 -9.96 -2.38 -8.54
C ILE A 321 -9.39 -3.30 -9.63
N LEU A 322 -8.83 -4.46 -9.26
CA LEU A 322 -8.28 -5.41 -10.22
C LEU A 322 -9.35 -6.01 -11.13
N ASN A 323 -10.53 -6.32 -10.60
CA ASN A 323 -11.66 -6.81 -11.38
C ASN A 323 -12.10 -5.79 -12.44
N VAL A 324 -12.03 -4.49 -12.11
CA VAL A 324 -12.31 -3.41 -13.09
C VAL A 324 -11.17 -3.28 -14.11
N LEU A 325 -9.90 -3.42 -13.70
CA LEU A 325 -8.76 -3.27 -14.61
C LEU A 325 -8.59 -4.45 -15.59
N GLU A 326 -8.93 -5.66 -15.17
CA GLU A 326 -8.71 -6.90 -15.92
C GLU A 326 -9.30 -6.89 -17.35
N PRO A 327 -10.61 -6.65 -17.57
CA PRO A 327 -11.19 -6.70 -18.91
C PRO A 327 -10.67 -5.58 -19.84
N HIS A 328 -10.11 -4.50 -19.29
CA HIS A 328 -9.62 -3.37 -20.07
C HIS A 328 -8.12 -3.42 -20.39
N PHE A 329 -7.32 -3.98 -19.48
CA PHE A 329 -5.85 -3.87 -19.55
C PHE A 329 -5.14 -5.21 -19.30
N GLY A 330 -5.87 -6.30 -19.02
CA GLY A 330 -5.28 -7.59 -18.63
C GLY A 330 -4.60 -7.55 -17.27
N ILE A 331 -5.01 -6.63 -16.38
CA ILE A 331 -4.44 -6.46 -15.03
C ILE A 331 -5.42 -7.05 -14.02
N GLY A 332 -5.48 -8.38 -13.95
CA GLY A 332 -6.26 -9.12 -12.96
C GLY A 332 -5.43 -9.57 -11.75
N LYS A 333 -6.09 -10.27 -10.82
CA LYS A 333 -5.49 -10.85 -9.61
C LYS A 333 -4.32 -11.79 -9.91
N GLU A 334 -4.47 -12.65 -10.92
CA GLU A 334 -3.42 -13.59 -11.30
C GLU A 334 -2.17 -12.85 -11.81
N TYR A 335 -2.33 -11.91 -12.74
CA TYR A 335 -1.21 -11.10 -13.24
C TYR A 335 -0.55 -10.32 -12.10
N TRP A 336 -1.34 -9.77 -11.18
CA TRP A 336 -0.85 -9.04 -10.01
C TRP A 336 0.10 -9.90 -9.16
N ILE A 337 -0.33 -11.11 -8.80
CA ILE A 337 0.46 -12.07 -8.02
C ILE A 337 1.74 -12.46 -8.77
N GLN A 338 1.61 -12.79 -10.06
CA GLN A 338 2.74 -13.25 -10.88
C GLN A 338 3.77 -12.14 -11.12
N ASN A 339 3.32 -10.90 -11.30
CA ASN A 339 4.20 -9.73 -11.41
C ASN A 339 4.97 -9.49 -10.11
N ASP A 340 4.32 -9.60 -8.95
CA ASP A 340 5.00 -9.44 -7.66
C ASP A 340 6.05 -10.53 -7.43
N LYS A 341 5.69 -11.81 -7.66
CA LYS A 341 6.63 -12.95 -7.63
C LYS A 341 7.83 -12.75 -8.55
N PHE A 342 7.57 -12.38 -9.81
CA PHE A 342 8.62 -12.15 -10.82
C PHE A 342 9.63 -11.13 -10.34
N ARG A 343 9.13 -9.99 -9.83
CA ARG A 343 9.97 -8.90 -9.35
C ARG A 343 10.81 -9.31 -8.15
N HIS A 344 10.21 -10.08 -7.24
CA HIS A 344 10.92 -10.62 -6.09
C HIS A 344 12.07 -11.53 -6.55
N TYR A 345 11.81 -12.48 -7.45
CA TYR A 345 12.83 -13.39 -7.96
C TYR A 345 13.97 -12.67 -8.68
N ILE A 346 13.66 -11.66 -9.49
CA ILE A 346 14.70 -10.84 -10.13
C ILE A 346 15.58 -10.16 -9.09
N ASN A 347 15.00 -9.54 -8.06
CA ASN A 347 15.78 -8.87 -7.02
C ASN A 347 16.64 -9.87 -6.24
N TYR A 348 16.06 -11.01 -5.85
CA TYR A 348 16.75 -12.07 -5.13
C TYR A 348 17.94 -12.62 -5.93
N PHE A 349 17.72 -13.02 -7.19
CA PHE A 349 18.78 -13.59 -8.02
C PHE A 349 19.86 -12.56 -8.35
N VAL A 350 19.52 -11.30 -8.58
CA VAL A 350 20.53 -10.27 -8.80
C VAL A 350 21.34 -9.98 -7.54
N LYS A 351 20.69 -9.92 -6.36
CA LYS A 351 21.39 -9.82 -5.08
C LYS A 351 22.38 -10.96 -4.88
N MET A 352 21.94 -12.19 -5.16
CA MET A 352 22.77 -13.38 -5.04
C MET A 352 23.98 -13.36 -6.01
N LEU A 353 23.79 -12.92 -7.25
CA LEU A 353 24.84 -12.95 -8.28
C LEU A 353 25.83 -11.79 -8.19
N LEU A 354 25.38 -10.60 -7.79
CA LEU A 354 26.20 -9.38 -7.84
C LEU A 354 26.62 -8.88 -6.45
N GLY A 355 26.20 -9.56 -5.37
CA GLY A 355 26.45 -9.14 -3.98
C GLY A 355 25.70 -7.85 -3.59
N ASN A 356 25.00 -7.22 -4.53
CA ASN A 356 24.17 -6.05 -4.34
C ASN A 356 22.76 -6.40 -4.80
N SER A 357 21.74 -6.05 -4.01
CA SER A 357 20.39 -6.00 -4.56
C SER A 357 20.38 -5.01 -5.73
N PHE A 358 19.42 -5.14 -6.63
CA PHE A 358 19.01 -3.92 -7.31
C PHE A 358 18.46 -3.03 -6.19
N GLY A 359 19.32 -2.18 -5.60
CA GLY A 359 19.03 -1.45 -4.35
C GLY A 359 17.67 -0.79 -4.32
N ASP A 360 17.22 -0.36 -3.14
CA ASP A 360 15.84 -0.01 -2.74
C ASP A 360 14.96 0.84 -3.69
N ARG A 361 15.48 1.32 -4.83
CA ARG A 361 14.75 1.95 -5.93
C ARG A 361 14.44 1.07 -7.15
N PHE A 362 15.06 -0.08 -7.33
CA PHE A 362 14.41 -1.16 -8.09
C PHE A 362 13.35 -1.81 -7.20
N ASP A 363 13.54 -1.77 -5.88
CA ASP A 363 12.50 -1.95 -4.85
C ASP A 363 11.55 -0.73 -4.70
N ASN A 364 11.77 0.36 -5.46
CA ASN A 364 10.69 1.34 -5.76
C ASN A 364 9.72 0.82 -6.83
N MET A 365 10.04 -0.33 -7.45
CA MET A 365 9.00 -1.32 -7.66
C MET A 365 8.66 -1.83 -6.25
N LYS A 366 7.75 -1.15 -5.57
CA LYS A 366 7.21 -1.57 -4.27
C LYS A 366 6.19 -2.68 -4.51
N ARG A 367 5.80 -3.44 -3.47
CA ARG A 367 4.57 -4.28 -3.53
C ARG A 367 3.49 -3.51 -4.30
N ASN A 368 2.73 -4.18 -5.16
CA ASN A 368 1.60 -3.55 -5.87
C ASN A 368 1.96 -2.54 -7.00
N THR A 369 3.16 -2.62 -7.59
CA THR A 369 3.55 -1.78 -8.73
C THR A 369 3.49 -2.52 -10.07
N ILE A 370 2.84 -1.92 -11.07
CA ILE A 370 2.82 -2.37 -12.46
C ILE A 370 3.30 -1.23 -13.35
N HIS A 371 4.24 -1.50 -14.25
CA HIS A 371 4.64 -0.56 -15.29
C HIS A 371 3.82 -0.78 -16.55
N LEU A 372 3.32 0.30 -17.13
CA LEU A 372 2.45 0.27 -18.29
C LEU A 372 3.13 0.95 -19.48
N ILE A 373 2.88 0.39 -20.66
CA ILE A 373 3.20 0.99 -21.95
C ILE A 373 1.95 1.14 -22.79
N GLU A 374 2.03 2.04 -23.75
CA GLU A 374 1.15 2.04 -24.92
C GLU A 374 1.85 1.29 -26.05
N LYS A 375 1.21 0.25 -26.59
CA LYS A 375 1.69 -0.52 -27.72
C LYS A 375 0.52 -0.79 -28.66
N GLU A 376 0.64 -0.41 -29.93
CA GLU A 376 -0.39 -0.64 -30.96
C GLU A 376 -1.77 -0.10 -30.53
N GLY A 377 -1.80 1.09 -29.92
CA GLY A 377 -3.02 1.74 -29.43
C GLY A 377 -3.63 1.11 -28.17
N LYS A 378 -2.99 0.09 -27.58
CA LYS A 378 -3.44 -0.57 -26.35
C LYS A 378 -2.52 -0.27 -25.18
N ILE A 379 -3.11 -0.07 -24.00
CA ILE A 379 -2.36 0.04 -22.74
C ILE A 379 -2.18 -1.37 -22.19
N ILE A 380 -0.93 -1.81 -22.04
CA ILE A 380 -0.61 -3.15 -21.54
C ILE A 380 0.46 -3.09 -20.44
N PRO A 381 0.47 -4.07 -19.51
CA PRO A 381 1.58 -4.24 -18.58
C PRO A 381 2.87 -4.53 -19.33
N TYR A 382 3.94 -3.81 -19.01
CA TYR A 382 5.24 -3.98 -19.67
C TYR A 382 5.75 -5.41 -19.53
N PHE A 383 5.63 -6.01 -18.34
CA PHE A 383 6.16 -7.35 -18.10
C PHE A 383 5.31 -8.49 -18.68
N SER A 384 4.08 -8.22 -19.13
CA SER A 384 3.29 -9.25 -19.85
C SER A 384 3.98 -9.69 -21.15
N LEU A 385 4.94 -8.91 -21.65
CA LEU A 385 5.74 -9.23 -22.83
C LEU A 385 6.77 -10.37 -22.63
N TYR A 386 6.95 -10.88 -21.41
CA TYR A 386 8.07 -11.77 -21.06
C TYR A 386 7.69 -13.16 -20.54
N GLU A 387 6.41 -13.54 -20.59
CA GLU A 387 5.91 -14.83 -20.07
C GLU A 387 6.30 -15.03 -18.59
N ILE A 388 6.03 -14.03 -17.76
CA ILE A 388 6.44 -14.01 -16.35
C ILE A 388 5.97 -15.24 -15.55
N LYS A 389 4.87 -15.89 -15.95
CA LYS A 389 4.38 -17.13 -15.33
C LYS A 389 5.38 -18.28 -15.49
N GLU A 390 5.91 -18.46 -16.69
CA GLU A 390 6.88 -19.53 -16.98
C GLU A 390 8.22 -19.23 -16.29
N PHE A 391 8.64 -17.97 -16.27
CA PHE A 391 9.80 -17.55 -15.49
C PHE A 391 9.62 -17.90 -14.00
N ASN A 392 8.48 -17.58 -13.40
CA ASN A 392 8.22 -17.83 -11.99
C ASN A 392 8.25 -19.33 -11.67
N LYS A 393 7.68 -20.17 -12.54
CA LYS A 393 7.74 -21.63 -12.39
C LYS A 393 9.18 -22.16 -12.37
N GLN A 394 10.04 -21.64 -13.25
CA GLN A 394 11.46 -22.00 -13.28
C GLN A 394 12.23 -21.43 -12.08
N ALA A 395 11.83 -20.25 -11.60
CA ALA A 395 12.39 -19.64 -10.41
C ALA A 395 12.02 -20.43 -9.13
N ASP A 396 10.78 -20.90 -9.00
CA ASP A 396 10.34 -21.78 -7.90
C ASP A 396 11.21 -23.05 -7.85
N ILE A 397 11.45 -23.70 -8.99
CA ILE A 397 12.35 -24.87 -9.10
C ILE A 397 13.78 -24.50 -8.70
N THR A 398 14.24 -23.30 -9.08
CA THR A 398 15.58 -22.80 -8.75
C THR A 398 15.75 -22.58 -7.25
N MET A 399 14.73 -22.07 -6.56
CA MET A 399 14.77 -21.82 -5.11
C MET A 399 14.97 -23.10 -4.29
N ASN A 400 14.48 -24.24 -4.78
CA ASN A 400 14.59 -25.55 -4.12
C ASN A 400 16.00 -26.19 -4.27
N LYS A 401 16.89 -25.60 -5.07
CA LYS A 401 18.27 -26.07 -5.21
C LYS A 401 19.15 -25.51 -4.08
N ASN A 402 20.29 -26.12 -3.82
CA ASN A 402 21.23 -25.68 -2.78
C ASN A 402 22.56 -25.16 -3.35
N GLY A 403 23.20 -24.25 -2.62
CA GLY A 403 24.55 -23.75 -2.87
C GLY A 403 24.80 -23.33 -4.32
N LEU A 404 25.89 -23.85 -4.89
CA LEU A 404 26.33 -23.56 -6.27
C LEU A 404 25.25 -23.87 -7.31
N MET A 405 24.47 -24.95 -7.15
CA MET A 405 23.44 -25.31 -8.13
C MET A 405 22.31 -24.27 -8.21
N LYS A 406 21.94 -23.65 -7.08
CA LYS A 406 21.01 -22.52 -7.05
C LYS A 406 21.60 -21.33 -7.82
N MET A 407 22.87 -21.01 -7.55
CA MET A 407 23.58 -19.90 -8.20
C MET A 407 23.66 -20.06 -9.72
N PHE A 408 24.10 -21.23 -10.22
CA PHE A 408 24.16 -21.50 -11.66
C PHE A 408 22.79 -21.47 -12.33
N SER A 409 21.76 -22.01 -11.66
CA SER A 409 20.40 -22.02 -12.21
C SER A 409 19.79 -20.63 -12.28
N ALA A 410 19.99 -19.81 -11.25
CA ALA A 410 19.58 -18.42 -11.23
C ALA A 410 20.30 -17.61 -12.32
N PHE A 411 21.63 -17.80 -12.46
CA PHE A 411 22.40 -17.18 -13.53
C PHE A 411 21.83 -17.55 -14.91
N SER A 412 21.61 -18.84 -15.17
CA SER A 412 21.02 -19.32 -16.42
C SER A 412 19.65 -18.69 -16.69
N LEU A 413 18.80 -18.58 -15.67
CA LEU A 413 17.47 -17.99 -15.79
C LEU A 413 17.51 -16.49 -16.11
N ILE A 414 18.38 -15.73 -15.43
CA ILE A 414 18.60 -14.30 -15.70
C ILE A 414 19.16 -14.10 -17.10
N VAL A 415 20.11 -14.94 -17.52
CA VAL A 415 20.69 -14.91 -18.87
C VAL A 415 19.62 -15.18 -19.94
N LYS A 416 18.82 -16.24 -19.79
CA LYS A 416 17.71 -16.55 -20.71
C LYS A 416 16.73 -15.39 -20.83
N LEU A 417 16.38 -14.77 -19.70
CA LEU A 417 15.53 -13.59 -19.70
C LEU A 417 16.18 -12.42 -20.44
N ALA A 418 17.47 -12.18 -20.21
CA ALA A 418 18.21 -11.08 -20.82
C ALA A 418 18.30 -11.18 -22.35
N PHE A 419 18.38 -12.40 -22.89
CA PHE A 419 18.44 -12.67 -24.32
C PHE A 419 17.08 -12.67 -25.03
N LYS A 420 15.95 -12.52 -24.31
CA LYS A 420 14.65 -12.28 -24.98
C LYS A 420 14.73 -10.95 -25.76
N PRO A 421 14.36 -10.89 -27.07
CA PRO A 421 14.52 -9.70 -27.90
C PRO A 421 13.89 -8.43 -27.31
N LYS A 422 12.77 -8.59 -26.60
CA LYS A 422 12.05 -7.51 -25.91
C LYS A 422 12.74 -7.04 -24.61
N MET A 423 13.63 -7.83 -24.00
CA MET A 423 14.37 -7.48 -22.76
C MET A 423 15.66 -6.74 -23.06
N LEU A 424 16.18 -6.81 -24.29
CA LEU A 424 17.47 -6.24 -24.66
C LEU A 424 17.56 -4.74 -24.35
N SER A 425 16.47 -3.97 -24.52
CA SER A 425 16.43 -2.54 -24.17
C SER A 425 16.51 -2.30 -22.65
N PHE A 426 15.84 -3.14 -21.86
CA PHE A 426 15.88 -3.04 -20.40
C PHE A 426 17.24 -3.50 -19.85
N MET A 427 17.76 -4.61 -20.33
CA MET A 427 19.10 -5.12 -19.98
C MET A 427 20.22 -4.18 -20.41
N LYS A 428 20.15 -3.62 -21.63
CA LYS A 428 21.10 -2.59 -22.08
C LYS A 428 21.09 -1.40 -21.12
N THR A 429 19.92 -0.99 -20.64
CA THR A 429 19.81 0.08 -19.65
C THR A 429 20.43 -0.30 -18.32
N LEU A 430 20.16 -1.51 -17.82
CA LEU A 430 20.75 -1.99 -16.58
C LEU A 430 22.27 -2.06 -16.66
N LEU A 431 22.81 -2.61 -17.76
CA LEU A 431 24.24 -2.73 -18.02
C LEU A 431 24.92 -1.36 -18.16
N LEU A 432 24.35 -0.43 -18.95
CA LEU A 432 24.87 0.93 -19.11
C LEU A 432 24.89 1.71 -17.78
N ASN A 433 23.99 1.39 -16.86
CA ASN A 433 23.95 1.99 -15.55
C ASN A 433 24.75 1.21 -14.49
N LYS A 434 25.57 0.22 -14.88
CA LYS A 434 26.35 -0.63 -13.96
C LYS A 434 25.48 -1.29 -12.87
N PHE A 435 24.26 -1.70 -13.22
CA PHE A 435 23.28 -2.22 -12.28
C PHE A 435 22.91 -1.26 -11.14
N ASP A 436 23.16 0.05 -11.31
CA ASP A 436 22.70 1.10 -10.39
C ASP A 436 21.17 1.16 -10.43
N SER A 437 20.56 0.60 -9.40
CA SER A 437 19.12 0.54 -9.22
C SER A 437 18.45 1.91 -9.14
N THR A 438 19.18 2.95 -8.70
CA THR A 438 18.67 4.32 -8.66
C THR A 438 18.47 4.84 -10.08
N LYS A 439 19.44 4.59 -10.96
CA LYS A 439 19.36 4.99 -12.37
C LYS A 439 18.39 4.11 -13.17
N ALA A 440 18.33 2.81 -12.86
CA ALA A 440 17.36 1.89 -13.45
C ALA A 440 15.92 2.27 -13.11
N GLY A 441 15.62 2.55 -11.84
CA GLY A 441 14.30 3.02 -11.40
C GLY A 441 13.94 4.38 -12.00
N HIS A 442 14.91 5.29 -12.15
CA HIS A 442 14.68 6.57 -12.83
C HIS A 442 14.36 6.37 -14.31
N TYR A 443 15.06 5.48 -15.00
CA TYR A 443 14.76 5.13 -16.39
C TYR A 443 13.37 4.52 -16.55
N LEU A 444 13.00 3.57 -15.68
CA LEU A 444 11.67 2.96 -15.71
C LEU A 444 10.57 4.01 -15.54
N ASN A 445 10.66 4.84 -14.50
CA ASN A 445 9.68 5.91 -14.25
C ASN A 445 9.70 7.00 -15.35
N ASN A 446 10.79 7.10 -16.11
CA ASN A 446 10.86 8.02 -17.24
C ASN A 446 10.20 7.47 -18.51
N LYS A 447 10.19 6.14 -18.70
CA LYS A 447 9.68 5.48 -19.90
C LYS A 447 8.28 4.91 -19.77
N PHE A 448 7.88 4.53 -18.55
CA PHE A 448 6.63 3.84 -18.28
C PHE A 448 5.72 4.69 -17.41
N LEU A 449 4.41 4.50 -17.58
CA LEU A 449 3.45 4.94 -16.57
C LEU A 449 3.47 3.91 -15.43
N THR A 450 3.61 4.38 -14.20
CA THR A 450 3.59 3.51 -13.03
C THR A 450 2.18 3.44 -12.43
N LEU A 451 1.57 2.26 -12.44
CA LEU A 451 0.30 1.96 -11.76
C LEU A 451 0.59 1.37 -10.36
N ARG A 452 -0.10 1.88 -9.35
CA ARG A 452 -0.07 1.37 -7.98
C ARG A 452 -1.48 1.22 -7.43
N ILE A 453 -1.66 0.26 -6.52
CA ILE A 453 -2.82 0.18 -5.63
C ILE A 453 -2.28 0.20 -4.20
N SER A 454 -2.47 1.32 -3.51
CA SER A 454 -2.00 1.50 -2.14
C SER A 454 -3.12 1.27 -1.16
N GLN A 455 -2.86 0.44 -0.15
CA GLN A 455 -3.71 0.36 1.03
C GLN A 455 -3.37 1.55 1.94
N ILE A 456 -3.74 2.78 1.54
CA ILE A 456 -3.73 3.89 2.48
C ILE A 456 -4.96 3.69 3.33
N CYS A 457 -4.73 3.06 4.47
CA CYS A 457 -5.76 2.73 5.42
C CYS A 457 -6.45 4.01 5.88
N SER A 458 -7.77 3.99 5.87
CA SER A 458 -8.53 4.76 6.86
C SER A 458 -7.85 4.56 8.22
N ALA A 459 -7.64 5.64 9.00
CA ALA A 459 -7.05 5.53 10.34
C ALA A 459 -7.72 4.44 11.18
N LEU A 460 -9.01 4.21 10.97
CA LEU A 460 -9.78 3.20 11.68
C LEU A 460 -9.50 1.78 11.21
N ASN A 461 -9.24 1.56 9.93
CA ASN A 461 -8.97 0.24 9.36
C ASN A 461 -7.48 0.04 9.04
N HIS A 462 -6.61 0.76 9.77
CA HIS A 462 -5.17 0.62 9.65
C HIS A 462 -4.66 -0.53 10.51
N ASP A 463 -3.78 -1.31 9.90
CA ASP A 463 -3.00 -2.36 10.54
C ASP A 463 -1.82 -1.70 11.26
N TYR A 464 -2.03 -1.12 12.45
CA TYR A 464 -0.98 -0.42 13.22
C TYR A 464 0.10 -1.36 13.75
N GLY A 465 -0.22 -2.65 13.90
CA GLY A 465 0.77 -3.69 14.20
C GLY A 465 1.44 -4.23 12.93
N ARG A 466 1.09 -3.74 11.73
CA ARG A 466 1.90 -3.96 10.54
C ARG A 466 3.24 -3.30 10.81
N LYS A 467 4.26 -4.13 10.98
CA LYS A 467 5.61 -3.77 10.54
C LYS A 467 5.45 -3.29 9.10
N SER A 468 5.49 -1.98 8.82
CA SER A 468 5.59 -1.53 7.45
C SER A 468 6.94 -2.04 6.95
N SER A 469 6.88 -3.24 6.36
CA SER A 469 7.96 -3.86 5.60
C SER A 469 7.93 -3.36 4.15
N SER A 470 6.97 -2.50 3.79
CA SER A 470 7.27 -1.45 2.83
C SER A 470 8.35 -0.60 3.46
N ALA A 471 9.41 -0.31 2.73
CA ALA A 471 10.43 0.68 3.05
C ALA A 471 9.83 2.12 3.11
N GLU A 472 8.67 2.25 3.75
CA GLU A 472 7.87 3.42 4.04
C GLU A 472 7.90 3.59 5.55
N LEU A 473 8.85 4.37 6.02
CA LEU A 473 8.77 4.92 7.35
C LEU A 473 7.69 6.01 7.27
N GLN A 474 6.44 5.64 7.56
CA GLN A 474 5.46 6.65 7.94
C GLN A 474 5.87 7.13 9.32
N VAL A 475 6.68 8.20 9.37
CA VAL A 475 6.82 8.95 10.61
C VAL A 475 5.57 9.80 10.70
N VAL A 476 4.50 9.14 11.13
CA VAL A 476 3.39 9.83 11.76
C VAL A 476 4.00 10.34 13.05
N MET A 477 4.43 11.60 13.07
CA MET A 477 4.80 12.29 14.30
C MET A 477 3.55 12.60 15.14
N CYS A 478 2.62 11.66 15.26
CA CYS A 478 1.63 11.72 16.33
C CYS A 478 2.26 10.94 17.48
N ARG A 479 2.58 11.64 18.58
CA ARG A 479 3.02 11.10 19.88
C ARG A 479 2.99 9.57 19.96
N VAL A 480 4.16 8.96 19.85
CA VAL A 480 4.40 7.68 20.51
C VAL A 480 5.39 8.01 21.61
N GLU A 481 4.84 8.35 22.79
CA GLU A 481 5.53 8.03 24.03
C GLU A 481 5.76 6.51 24.10
#